data_AF-A0A4S3ZY82-F1
#
_entry.id   AF-A0A4S3ZY82-F1
#
_cell.length_a   1.000
_cell.length_b   1.000
_cell.length_c   1.000
_cell.angle_alpha   90.00
_cell.angle_beta   90.00
_cell.angle_gamma   90.00
#
_symmetry.space_group_name_H-M   'P 1'
#
loop_
_entity.id
_entity.type
_entity.pdbx_description
1 polymer ?
#
loop_
_entity_poly.entity_id
_entity_poly.type
_entity_poly.pdbx_seq_one_letter_code
_entity_poly.pdbx_strand_id
1 'polypeptide(L)'
;MASNKTADVFSMPSFDPAKVTDSFREFAEKGAAQSKEAYAKMKTAAEDASKTVEATLQNAQSGSMELGLKAIDALRTNAELQLTHMESLMGVKSVAELVELQTAFFRKQAEVTVEQAKAMQETAKKVAETVAKPGKEAAEKVMSSFKKA
;
A
#
# COMPACT_ATOMS: atom_id res chain seq x y z
N MET A 1 82.73 12.63 30.92
CA MET A 1 82.05 13.38 29.85
C MET A 1 80.68 12.75 29.65
N ALA A 2 79.68 13.21 30.40
CA ALA A 2 78.31 12.73 30.29
C ALA A 2 77.51 13.73 29.46
N SER A 3 76.79 13.27 28.44
CA SER A 3 75.59 13.97 27.99
C SER A 3 74.58 12.98 27.45
N ASN A 4 73.45 12.95 28.13
CA ASN A 4 72.40 11.95 28.08
C ASN A 4 71.54 12.10 26.81
N LYS A 5 71.37 10.98 26.12
CA LYS A 5 70.44 10.79 25.01
C LYS A 5 69.03 10.52 25.55
N THR A 6 68.40 11.54 26.17
CA THR A 6 67.11 11.35 26.86
C THR A 6 66.16 12.55 26.78
N ALA A 7 66.20 13.36 25.72
CA ALA A 7 65.33 14.54 25.60
C ALA A 7 64.21 14.44 24.55
N ASP A 8 64.13 13.39 23.73
CA ASP A 8 63.25 13.40 22.54
C ASP A 8 62.22 12.26 22.44
N VAL A 9 61.95 11.55 23.56
CA VAL A 9 60.92 10.48 23.60
C VAL A 9 59.64 10.94 24.34
N PHE A 10 59.67 12.12 24.97
CA PHE A 10 58.54 12.71 25.70
C PHE A 10 58.08 14.05 25.14
N SER A 11 58.42 14.37 23.88
CA SER A 11 57.80 15.47 23.15
C SER A 11 56.35 15.10 22.81
N MET A 12 55.43 15.30 23.75
CA MET A 12 54.00 15.36 23.45
C MET A 12 53.82 16.40 22.34
N PRO A 13 53.11 16.10 21.24
CA PRO A 13 52.83 17.09 20.22
C PRO A 13 52.21 18.29 20.91
N SER A 14 52.78 19.46 20.71
CA SER A 14 52.35 20.71 21.34
C SER A 14 50.83 20.80 21.27
N PHE A 15 50.17 20.67 22.41
CA PHE A 15 48.73 20.78 22.54
C PHE A 15 48.37 22.20 22.14
N ASP A 16 47.89 22.38 20.91
CA ASP A 16 47.51 23.66 20.34
C ASP A 16 46.02 23.89 20.66
N PRO A 17 45.70 24.69 21.69
CA PRO A 17 44.32 24.85 22.13
C PRO A 17 43.46 25.52 21.05
N ALA A 18 44.06 26.28 20.13
CA ALA A 18 43.36 26.91 19.02
C ALA A 18 42.86 25.86 18.02
N LYS A 19 43.69 24.88 17.65
CA LYS A 19 43.30 23.77 16.75
C LYS A 19 42.22 22.87 17.34
N VAL A 20 42.25 22.64 18.65
CA VAL A 20 41.19 21.89 19.36
C VAL A 20 39.88 22.67 19.33
N THR A 21 39.94 23.99 19.55
CA THR A 21 38.77 24.88 19.53
C THR A 21 38.15 24.97 18.12
N ASP A 22 38.96 25.08 17.08
CA ASP A 22 38.50 25.11 15.69
C ASP A 22 37.92 23.76 15.25
N SER A 23 38.54 22.65 15.63
CA SER A 23 38.00 21.30 15.37
C SER A 23 36.66 21.08 16.08
N PHE A 24 36.51 21.61 17.30
CA PHE A 24 35.25 21.54 18.04
C PHE A 24 34.17 22.43 17.41
N ARG A 25 34.54 23.63 16.93
CA ARG A 25 33.63 24.52 16.20
C ARG A 25 33.16 23.88 14.89
N GLU A 26 34.06 23.33 14.10
CA GLU A 26 33.72 22.64 12.84
C GLU A 26 32.85 21.40 13.10
N PHE A 27 33.15 20.63 14.14
CA PHE A 27 32.33 19.51 14.58
C PHE A 27 30.92 19.96 15.02
N ALA A 28 30.82 21.08 15.76
CA ALA A 28 29.54 21.63 16.18
C ALA A 28 28.72 22.16 14.99
N GLU A 29 29.35 22.85 14.04
CA GLU A 29 28.70 23.33 12.82
C GLU A 29 28.23 22.18 11.93
N LYS A 30 29.07 21.17 11.69
CA LYS A 30 28.69 19.96 10.95
C LYS A 30 27.62 19.15 11.68
N GLY A 31 27.75 18.99 12.99
CA GLY A 31 26.78 18.27 13.83
C GLY A 31 25.41 18.95 13.83
N ALA A 32 25.38 20.28 13.93
CA ALA A 32 24.14 21.05 13.82
C ALA A 32 23.52 20.95 12.41
N ALA A 33 24.32 21.07 11.36
CA ALA A 33 23.86 20.92 9.98
C ALA A 33 23.32 19.51 9.69
N GLN A 34 24.04 18.46 10.09
CA GLN A 34 23.63 17.06 9.96
C GLN A 34 22.38 16.75 10.78
N SER A 35 22.27 17.29 12.00
CA SER A 35 21.08 17.12 12.84
C SER A 35 19.85 17.77 12.22
N LYS A 36 20.02 18.97 11.63
CA LYS A 36 18.94 19.67 10.92
C LYS A 36 18.52 18.91 9.66
N GLU A 37 19.47 18.36 8.92
CA GLU A 37 19.20 17.54 7.74
C GLU A 37 18.51 16.21 8.12
N ALA A 38 18.99 15.53 9.16
CA ALA A 38 18.40 14.31 9.68
C ALA A 38 16.97 14.57 10.20
N TYR A 39 16.75 15.67 10.91
CA TYR A 39 15.42 16.09 11.35
C TYR A 39 14.49 16.39 10.16
N ALA A 40 14.98 17.10 9.14
CA ALA A 40 14.21 17.36 7.93
C ALA A 40 13.81 16.06 7.21
N LYS A 41 14.75 15.10 7.06
CA LYS A 41 14.48 13.78 6.49
C LYS A 41 13.47 13.00 7.31
N MET A 42 13.59 13.00 8.64
CA MET A 42 12.65 12.33 9.53
C MET A 42 11.25 12.94 9.45
N LYS A 43 11.16 14.28 9.41
CA LYS A 43 9.88 14.98 9.24
C LYS A 43 9.22 14.60 7.91
N THR A 44 9.96 14.63 6.81
CA THR A 44 9.43 14.22 5.49
C THR A 44 9.00 12.76 5.49
N ALA A 45 9.78 11.86 6.09
CA ALA A 45 9.43 10.45 6.19
C ALA A 45 8.14 10.24 7.02
N ALA A 46 7.96 11.00 8.10
CA ALA A 46 6.73 10.96 8.90
C ALA A 46 5.52 11.51 8.14
N GLU A 47 5.67 12.61 7.41
CA GLU A 47 4.60 13.17 6.56
C GLU A 47 4.22 12.21 5.43
N ASP A 48 5.20 11.59 4.77
CA ASP A 48 4.96 10.59 3.72
C ASP A 48 4.28 9.35 4.29
N ALA A 49 4.71 8.84 5.45
CA ALA A 49 4.09 7.70 6.12
C ALA A 49 2.62 7.98 6.49
N SER A 50 2.34 9.16 7.06
CA SER A 50 0.96 9.57 7.37
C SER A 50 0.08 9.62 6.12
N LYS A 51 0.58 10.20 5.02
CA LYS A 51 -0.15 10.24 3.73
C LYS A 51 -0.40 8.83 3.18
N THR A 52 0.58 7.93 3.27
CA THR A 52 0.40 6.53 2.85
C THR A 52 -0.71 5.86 3.64
N VAL A 53 -0.75 6.05 4.97
CA VAL A 53 -1.81 5.49 5.83
C VAL A 53 -3.19 6.06 5.46
N GLU A 54 -3.30 7.39 5.30
CA GLU A 54 -4.54 8.03 4.88
C GLU A 54 -5.05 7.51 3.53
N ALA A 55 -4.16 7.41 2.53
CA ALA A 55 -4.50 6.90 1.20
C ALA A 55 -4.93 5.42 1.26
N THR A 56 -4.23 4.59 2.03
CA THR A 56 -4.62 3.18 2.24
C THR A 56 -5.99 3.06 2.89
N LEU A 57 -6.31 3.89 3.88
CA LEU A 57 -7.61 3.88 4.55
C LEU A 57 -8.74 4.31 3.60
N GLN A 58 -8.53 5.40 2.85
CA GLN A 58 -9.50 5.85 1.84
C GLN A 58 -9.74 4.78 0.78
N ASN A 59 -8.66 4.16 0.28
CA ASN A 59 -8.75 3.07 -0.70
C ASN A 59 -9.49 1.85 -0.14
N ALA A 60 -9.25 1.49 1.13
CA ALA A 60 -9.95 0.40 1.80
C ALA A 60 -11.46 0.71 1.97
N GLN A 61 -11.80 1.96 2.31
CA GLN A 61 -13.20 2.40 2.40
C GLN A 61 -13.89 2.31 1.04
N SER A 62 -13.30 2.89 -0.01
CA SER A 62 -13.85 2.83 -1.37
C SER A 62 -13.97 1.38 -1.86
N GLY A 63 -12.96 0.54 -1.59
CA GLY A 63 -13.02 -0.87 -1.95
C GLY A 63 -14.13 -1.65 -1.23
N SER A 64 -14.40 -1.32 0.03
CA SER A 64 -15.52 -1.89 0.78
C SER A 64 -16.87 -1.49 0.18
N MET A 65 -17.00 -0.24 -0.28
CA MET A 65 -18.20 0.22 -1.00
C MET A 65 -18.38 -0.50 -2.34
N GLU A 66 -17.32 -0.68 -3.12
CA GLU A 66 -17.38 -1.43 -4.39
C GLU A 66 -17.83 -2.89 -4.18
N LEU A 67 -17.30 -3.58 -3.16
CA LEU A 67 -17.74 -4.93 -2.81
C LEU A 67 -19.21 -4.97 -2.37
N GLY A 68 -19.64 -3.98 -1.58
CA GLY A 68 -21.03 -3.85 -1.16
C GLY A 68 -22.00 -3.65 -2.34
N LEU A 69 -21.64 -2.77 -3.28
CA LEU A 69 -22.40 -2.57 -4.51
C LEU A 69 -22.49 -3.87 -5.33
N LYS A 70 -21.40 -4.62 -5.43
CA LYS A 70 -21.40 -5.89 -6.17
C LYS A 70 -22.31 -6.95 -5.53
N ALA A 71 -22.39 -6.98 -4.21
CA ALA A 71 -23.34 -7.83 -3.50
C ALA A 71 -24.80 -7.42 -3.77
N ILE A 72 -25.09 -6.12 -3.79
CA ILE A 72 -26.43 -5.60 -4.14
C ILE A 72 -26.81 -5.98 -5.57
N ASP A 73 -25.89 -5.85 -6.53
CA ASP A 73 -26.13 -6.27 -7.91
C ASP A 73 -26.46 -7.76 -8.00
N ALA A 74 -25.73 -8.61 -7.27
CA ALA A 74 -26.00 -10.05 -7.23
C ALA A 74 -27.39 -10.36 -6.67
N LEU A 75 -27.82 -9.68 -5.61
CA LEU A 75 -29.18 -9.80 -5.07
C LEU A 75 -30.23 -9.39 -6.09
N ARG A 76 -30.00 -8.28 -6.82
CA ARG A 76 -30.91 -7.80 -7.86
C ARG A 76 -31.05 -8.82 -9.00
N THR A 77 -29.93 -9.31 -9.54
CA THR A 77 -29.93 -10.33 -10.60
C THR A 77 -30.64 -11.61 -10.16
N ASN A 78 -30.44 -12.04 -8.91
CA ASN A 78 -31.10 -13.24 -8.40
C ASN A 78 -32.63 -13.03 -8.26
N ALA A 79 -33.07 -11.86 -7.80
CA ALA A 79 -34.48 -11.52 -7.72
C ALA A 79 -35.12 -11.47 -9.12
N GLU A 80 -34.48 -10.81 -10.08
CA GLU A 80 -34.94 -10.76 -11.48
C GLU A 80 -35.05 -12.17 -12.08
N LEU A 81 -34.03 -13.01 -11.89
CA LEU A 81 -34.03 -14.40 -12.36
C LEU A 81 -35.20 -15.22 -11.79
N GLN A 82 -35.50 -15.05 -10.49
CA GLN A 82 -36.61 -15.73 -9.84
C GLN A 82 -37.98 -15.22 -10.31
N LEU A 83 -38.14 -13.89 -10.45
CA LEU A 83 -39.37 -13.28 -10.92
C LEU A 83 -39.67 -13.69 -12.36
N THR A 84 -38.70 -13.60 -13.26
CA THR A 84 -38.86 -14.04 -14.66
C THR A 84 -39.19 -15.53 -14.75
N HIS A 85 -38.60 -16.37 -13.89
CA HIS A 85 -38.95 -17.79 -13.84
C HIS A 85 -40.40 -18.01 -13.39
N MET A 86 -40.85 -17.28 -12.36
CA MET A 86 -42.23 -17.36 -11.88
C MET A 86 -43.25 -16.85 -12.91
N GLU A 87 -42.94 -15.76 -13.61
CA GLU A 87 -43.73 -15.27 -14.75
C GLU A 87 -43.84 -16.31 -15.85
N SER A 88 -42.72 -16.96 -16.18
CA SER A 88 -42.69 -18.00 -17.21
C SER A 88 -43.49 -19.24 -16.78
N LEU A 89 -43.45 -19.62 -15.50
CA LEU A 89 -44.23 -20.75 -14.95
C LEU A 89 -45.73 -20.55 -15.11
N MET A 90 -46.23 -19.31 -14.97
CA MET A 90 -47.66 -19.00 -15.16
C MET A 90 -48.12 -19.18 -16.62
N GLY A 91 -47.20 -19.12 -17.58
CA GLY A 91 -47.48 -19.24 -19.01
C GLY A 91 -47.41 -20.67 -19.56
N VAL A 92 -46.95 -21.65 -18.77
CA VAL A 92 -46.74 -23.03 -19.21
C VAL A 92 -48.08 -23.75 -19.44
N LYS A 93 -48.23 -24.42 -20.59
CA LYS A 93 -49.44 -25.15 -21.01
C LYS A 93 -49.24 -26.65 -21.14
N SER A 94 -48.00 -27.13 -21.08
CA SER A 94 -47.68 -28.55 -21.21
C SER A 94 -46.48 -28.98 -20.36
N VAL A 95 -46.36 -30.29 -20.12
CA VAL A 95 -45.19 -30.87 -19.43
C VAL A 95 -43.89 -30.66 -20.21
N ALA A 96 -43.95 -30.66 -21.55
CA ALA A 96 -42.78 -30.40 -22.38
C ALA A 96 -42.26 -28.97 -22.20
N GLU A 97 -43.16 -27.98 -22.21
CA GLU A 97 -42.82 -26.57 -21.94
C GLU A 97 -42.27 -26.37 -20.51
N LEU A 98 -42.80 -27.11 -19.53
CA LEU A 98 -42.28 -27.09 -18.15
C LEU A 98 -40.83 -27.58 -18.09
N VAL A 99 -40.51 -28.71 -18.74
CA VAL A 99 -39.16 -29.29 -18.77
C VAL A 99 -38.19 -28.35 -19.47
N GLU A 100 -38.61 -27.74 -20.58
CA GLU A 100 -37.81 -26.74 -21.28
C GLU A 100 -37.52 -25.53 -20.38
N LEU A 101 -38.55 -24.99 -19.71
CA LEU A 101 -38.40 -23.87 -18.79
C LEU A 101 -37.46 -24.17 -17.63
N GLN A 102 -37.60 -25.34 -17.00
CA GLN A 102 -36.74 -25.75 -15.89
C GLN A 102 -35.28 -25.92 -16.35
N THR A 103 -35.07 -26.51 -17.53
CA THR A 103 -33.74 -26.69 -18.11
C THR A 103 -33.09 -25.34 -18.46
N ALA A 104 -33.86 -24.42 -19.04
CA ALA A 104 -33.42 -23.07 -19.33
C ALA A 104 -33.06 -22.29 -18.06
N PHE A 105 -33.88 -22.41 -17.01
CA PHE A 105 -33.60 -21.80 -15.70
C PHE A 105 -32.29 -22.32 -15.10
N PHE A 106 -32.06 -23.62 -15.08
CA PHE A 106 -30.80 -24.19 -14.57
C PHE A 106 -29.58 -23.72 -15.35
N ARG A 107 -29.68 -23.67 -16.69
CA ARG A 107 -28.61 -23.12 -17.53
C ARG A 107 -28.33 -21.66 -17.18
N LYS A 108 -29.39 -20.85 -17.07
CA LYS A 108 -29.27 -19.42 -16.76
C LYS A 108 -28.70 -19.18 -15.37
N GLN A 109 -29.13 -19.97 -14.38
CA GLN A 109 -28.59 -19.94 -13.03
C GLN A 109 -27.09 -20.25 -13.02
N ALA A 110 -26.64 -21.24 -13.79
CA ALA A 110 -25.22 -21.57 -13.90
C ALA A 110 -24.41 -20.43 -14.56
N GLU A 111 -24.92 -19.83 -15.64
CA GLU A 111 -24.30 -18.66 -16.28
C GLU A 111 -24.13 -17.51 -15.28
N VAL A 112 -25.21 -17.15 -14.58
CA VAL A 112 -25.22 -16.06 -13.59
C VAL A 112 -24.23 -16.35 -12.46
N THR A 113 -24.18 -17.57 -11.94
CA THR A 113 -23.25 -17.94 -10.87
C THR A 113 -21.79 -17.80 -11.31
N VAL A 114 -21.46 -18.26 -12.52
CA VAL A 114 -20.10 -18.11 -13.07
C VAL A 114 -19.74 -16.64 -13.27
N GLU A 115 -20.68 -15.85 -13.79
CA GLU A 115 -20.47 -14.42 -14.02
C GLU A 115 -20.30 -13.65 -12.70
N GLN A 116 -21.16 -13.89 -11.71
CA GLN A 116 -21.04 -13.31 -10.37
C GLN A 116 -19.71 -13.68 -9.71
N ALA A 117 -19.28 -14.94 -9.81
CA ALA A 117 -18.00 -15.38 -9.26
C ALA A 117 -16.80 -14.66 -9.91
N LYS A 118 -16.79 -14.57 -11.25
CA LYS A 118 -15.74 -13.83 -11.99
C LYS A 118 -15.72 -12.37 -11.59
N ALA A 119 -16.88 -11.73 -11.57
CA ALA A 119 -16.95 -10.31 -11.28
C ALA A 119 -16.56 -10.00 -9.82
N MET A 120 -16.92 -10.87 -8.87
CA MET A 120 -16.46 -10.76 -7.48
C MET A 120 -14.95 -10.94 -7.35
N GLN A 121 -14.37 -11.92 -8.06
CA GLN A 121 -12.93 -12.13 -8.11
C GLN A 121 -12.18 -10.91 -8.67
N GLU A 122 -12.69 -10.31 -9.76
CA GLU A 122 -12.14 -9.10 -10.37
C GLU A 122 -12.21 -7.91 -9.40
N THR A 123 -13.35 -7.69 -8.76
CA THR A 123 -13.49 -6.63 -7.74
C THR A 123 -12.53 -6.85 -6.58
N ALA A 124 -12.43 -8.08 -6.04
CA ALA A 124 -11.51 -8.39 -4.95
C ALA A 124 -10.05 -8.12 -5.33
N LYS A 125 -9.63 -8.53 -6.53
CA LYS A 125 -8.29 -8.26 -7.06
C LYS A 125 -8.03 -6.75 -7.17
N LYS A 126 -8.98 -6.01 -7.74
CA LYS A 126 -8.88 -4.55 -7.89
C LYS A 126 -8.76 -3.84 -6.53
N VAL A 127 -9.56 -4.25 -5.53
CA VAL A 127 -9.48 -3.70 -4.17
C VAL A 127 -8.11 -4.00 -3.56
N ALA A 128 -7.63 -5.24 -3.65
CA ALA A 128 -6.33 -5.62 -3.12
C ALA A 128 -5.19 -4.82 -3.76
N GLU A 129 -5.21 -4.65 -5.08
CA GLU A 129 -4.23 -3.84 -5.81
C GLU A 129 -4.28 -2.37 -5.39
N THR A 130 -5.47 -1.80 -5.26
CA THR A 130 -5.68 -0.38 -4.92
C THR A 130 -5.26 -0.08 -3.49
N VAL A 131 -5.54 -0.98 -2.54
CA VAL A 131 -5.12 -0.85 -1.14
C VAL A 131 -3.60 -0.98 -0.98
N ALA A 132 -2.96 -1.87 -1.75
CA ALA A 132 -1.52 -2.08 -1.70
C ALA A 132 -0.70 -1.00 -2.42
N LYS A 133 -1.29 -0.28 -3.38
CA LYS A 133 -0.61 0.68 -4.24
C LYS A 133 0.14 1.80 -3.48
N PRO A 134 -0.44 2.50 -2.48
CA PRO A 134 0.25 3.57 -1.76
C PRO A 134 1.53 3.10 -1.05
N GLY A 135 1.51 1.88 -0.49
CA GLY A 135 2.67 1.29 0.17
C GLY A 135 3.78 0.91 -0.82
N LYS A 136 3.41 0.39 -2.00
CA LYS A 136 4.37 0.09 -3.07
C LYS A 136 5.05 1.37 -3.57
N GLU A 137 4.28 2.42 -3.82
CA GLU A 137 4.80 3.72 -4.26
C GLU A 137 5.74 4.34 -3.21
N ALA A 138 5.39 4.25 -1.93
CA ALA A 138 6.26 4.71 -0.83
C ALA A 138 7.58 3.92 -0.79
N ALA A 139 7.54 2.60 -0.94
CA ALA A 139 8.74 1.75 -0.97
C ALA A 139 9.63 2.05 -2.18
N GLU A 140 9.04 2.24 -3.36
CA GLU A 140 9.75 2.64 -4.58
C GLU A 140 10.43 4.01 -4.42
N LYS A 141 9.73 4.98 -3.81
CA LYS A 141 10.28 6.30 -3.50
C LYS A 141 11.52 6.18 -2.62
N VAL A 142 11.45 5.42 -1.53
CA VAL A 142 12.58 5.18 -0.63
C VAL A 142 13.76 4.53 -1.36
N MET A 143 13.52 3.46 -2.12
CA MET A 143 14.59 2.81 -2.90
C MET A 143 15.23 3.75 -3.92
N SER A 144 14.44 4.61 -4.57
CA SER A 144 14.95 5.59 -5.53
C SER A 144 15.82 6.68 -4.87
N SER A 145 15.51 7.07 -3.63
CA SER A 145 16.32 8.01 -2.84
C SER A 145 17.66 7.42 -2.44
N PHE A 146 17.71 6.13 -2.11
CA PHE A 146 18.98 5.42 -1.83
C PHE A 146 19.85 5.21 -3.07
N LYS A 147 19.26 5.10 -4.26
CA LYS A 147 20.01 4.94 -5.52
C LYS A 147 20.54 6.27 -6.08
N LYS A 148 20.02 7.41 -5.60
CA LYS A 148 20.45 8.76 -5.97
C LYS A 148 21.47 9.38 -4.99
N ALA A 149 21.66 8.77 -3.83
CA ALA A 149 22.70 9.09 -2.85
C ALA A 149 23.97 8.29 -3.15
#